data_AF-A0A2J6IBH4-F1
#
_entry.id   AF-A0A2J6IBH4-F1
#
_cell.length_a   1.000
_cell.length_b   1.000
_cell.length_c   1.000
_cell.angle_alpha   90.00
_cell.angle_beta   90.00
_cell.angle_gamma   90.00
#
_symmetry.space_group_name_H-M   'P 1'
#
loop_
_entity.id
_entity.type
_entity.pdbx_description
1 polymer ?
#
loop_
_entity_poly.entity_id
_entity_poly.type
_entity_poly.pdbx_seq_one_letter_code
_entity_poly.pdbx_strand_id
1 'polypeptide(L)'
;DGIIALAFLHHLVFGRNVPLQDVVTWLVKLAPQGVIEFVPKSDPMIKQLLRFRDDIFSDYSEAAFVKFLSNHSKIIESKVVTESGRKLFWFHREVN
;
A
#
# COMPACT_ATOMS: atom_id res chain seq x y z
N ASP A 1 11.83 -16.72 1.35
CA ASP A 1 11.30 -15.69 2.26
C ASP A 1 10.11 -14.96 1.65
N GLY A 2 9.27 -14.37 2.49
CA GLY A 2 8.12 -13.56 2.08
C GLY A 2 7.66 -12.63 3.20
N ILE A 3 7.02 -11.52 2.86
CA ILE A 3 6.40 -10.61 3.83
C ILE A 3 4.87 -10.60 3.71
N ILE A 4 4.21 -10.27 4.81
CA ILE A 4 2.77 -10.00 4.84
C ILE A 4 2.59 -8.64 5.54
N ALA A 5 2.07 -7.66 4.80
CA ALA A 5 1.85 -6.29 5.28
C ALA A 5 0.36 -5.93 5.18
N LEU A 6 -0.43 -6.38 6.16
CA LEU A 6 -1.88 -6.14 6.23
C LEU A 6 -2.17 -4.85 6.97
N ALA A 7 -2.96 -3.97 6.37
CA ALA A 7 -3.28 -2.63 6.85
C ALA A 7 -2.05 -1.79 7.24
N PHE A 8 -0.84 -2.21 6.90
CA PHE A 8 0.37 -1.63 7.46
C PHE A 8 0.76 -0.31 6.80
N LEU A 9 0.43 -0.20 5.51
CA LEU A 9 0.90 0.86 4.64
C LEU A 9 0.43 2.25 5.11
N HIS A 10 -0.84 2.37 5.49
CA HIS A 10 -1.42 3.63 5.94
C HIS A 10 -0.90 4.11 7.30
N HIS A 11 -0.40 3.21 8.16
CA HIS A 11 0.24 3.61 9.42
C HIS A 11 1.54 4.41 9.18
N LEU A 12 2.29 4.08 8.12
CA LEU A 12 3.51 4.80 7.76
C LEU A 12 3.20 6.07 6.98
N VAL A 13 2.30 6.00 6.00
CA VAL A 13 1.94 7.17 5.19
C VAL A 13 1.26 8.24 6.04
N PHE A 14 0.16 7.89 6.71
CA PHE A 14 -0.58 8.88 7.50
C PHE A 14 0.05 9.08 8.88
N GLY A 15 0.43 8.01 9.58
CA GLY A 15 0.92 8.11 10.95
C GLY A 15 2.32 8.73 11.06
N ARG A 16 3.20 8.52 10.06
CA ARG A 16 4.59 9.01 10.07
C ARG A 16 4.95 9.94 8.91
N ASN A 17 3.98 10.31 8.08
CA ASN A 17 4.18 11.19 6.91
C ASN A 17 5.26 10.68 5.95
N VAL A 18 5.40 9.35 5.82
CA VAL A 18 6.37 8.75 4.90
C VAL A 18 5.73 8.68 3.51
N PRO A 19 6.40 9.13 2.43
CA PRO A 19 5.87 9.02 1.07
C PRO A 19 5.49 7.57 0.72
N LEU A 20 4.36 7.41 0.02
CA LEU A 20 3.85 6.09 -0.39
C LEU A 20 4.91 5.27 -1.14
N GLN A 21 5.62 5.91 -2.07
CA GLN A 21 6.68 5.27 -2.85
C GLN A 21 7.76 4.67 -1.95
N ASP A 22 8.24 5.42 -0.95
CA ASP A 22 9.31 4.98 -0.06
C ASP A 22 8.89 3.76 0.77
N VAL A 23 7.65 3.77 1.26
CA VAL A 23 7.08 2.62 1.98
C VAL A 23 7.03 1.38 1.09
N VAL A 24 6.53 1.52 -0.14
CA VAL A 24 6.42 0.41 -1.11
C VAL A 24 7.81 -0.13 -1.47
N THR A 25 8.74 0.73 -1.83
CA THR A 25 10.13 0.34 -2.16
C THR A 25 10.80 -0.35 -0.98
N TRP A 26 10.59 0.13 0.24
CA TRP A 26 11.14 -0.52 1.44
C TRP A 26 10.54 -1.92 1.65
N LEU A 27 9.22 -2.10 1.56
CA LEU A 27 8.57 -3.40 1.70
C LEU A 27 9.08 -4.42 0.66
N VAL A 28 9.19 -4.02 -0.61
CA VAL A 28 9.70 -4.89 -1.68
C VAL A 28 11.18 -5.26 -1.47
N LYS A 29 11.96 -4.44 -0.77
CA LYS A 29 13.37 -4.77 -0.44
C LYS A 29 13.50 -5.87 0.60
N LEU A 30 12.53 -6.03 1.51
CA LEU A 30 12.60 -6.98 2.64
C LEU A 30 12.56 -8.45 2.22
N ALA A 31 11.83 -8.80 1.16
CA ALA A 31 11.71 -10.17 0.67
C ALA A 31 11.41 -10.20 -0.84
N PRO A 32 11.74 -11.30 -1.55
CA PRO A 32 11.47 -11.41 -2.98
C PRO A 32 9.97 -11.55 -3.32
N GLN A 33 9.09 -11.77 -2.35
CA GLN A 33 7.66 -11.88 -2.58
C GLN A 33 6.87 -11.49 -1.34
N GLY A 34 5.58 -11.26 -1.49
CA GLY A 34 4.71 -11.01 -0.35
C GLY A 34 3.30 -10.60 -0.72
N VAL A 35 2.54 -10.27 0.32
CA VAL A 35 1.18 -9.76 0.23
C VAL A 35 1.08 -8.42 0.93
N ILE A 36 0.54 -7.41 0.24
CA ILE A 36 0.33 -6.07 0.78
C ILE A 36 -1.16 -5.75 0.72
N GLU A 37 -1.75 -5.31 1.84
CA GLU A 37 -3.10 -4.76 1.85
C GLU A 37 -3.07 -3.26 1.63
N PHE A 38 -3.77 -2.81 0.57
CA PHE A 38 -4.05 -1.41 0.33
C PHE A 38 -5.42 -1.05 0.91
N VAL A 39 -5.47 0.03 1.71
CA VAL A 39 -6.70 0.56 2.32
C VAL A 39 -7.01 1.91 1.67
N PRO A 40 -8.10 2.08 0.91
CA PRO A 40 -8.38 3.33 0.21
C PRO A 40 -8.79 4.45 1.19
N LYS A 41 -8.61 5.72 0.79
CA LYS A 41 -9.10 6.89 1.55
C LYS A 41 -10.61 6.87 1.80
N SER A 42 -11.37 6.14 0.99
CA SER A 42 -12.81 5.95 1.17
C SER A 42 -13.17 5.10 2.38
N ASP A 43 -12.23 4.31 2.92
CA ASP A 43 -12.42 3.44 4.08
C ASP A 43 -12.85 4.25 5.32
N PRO A 44 -13.88 3.81 6.06
CA PRO A 44 -14.42 4.58 7.20
C PRO A 44 -13.36 4.92 8.26
N MET A 45 -12.42 4.00 8.55
CA MET A 45 -11.39 4.23 9.54
C MET A 45 -10.38 5.28 9.06
N ILE A 46 -10.01 5.26 7.77
CA ILE A 46 -9.10 6.26 7.18
C ILE A 46 -9.77 7.63 7.13
N LYS A 47 -11.07 7.71 6.77
CA LYS A 47 -11.84 8.96 6.85
C LYS A 47 -11.83 9.54 8.26
N GLN A 48 -12.02 8.71 9.28
CA GLN A 48 -11.97 9.14 10.67
C GLN A 48 -10.56 9.63 11.05
N LEU A 49 -9.51 8.91 10.66
CA LEU A 49 -8.11 9.26 10.93
C LEU A 49 -7.71 10.60 10.32
N LEU A 50 -8.21 10.90 9.12
CA LEU A 50 -7.87 12.10 8.35
C LEU A 50 -8.82 13.29 8.60
N ARG A 51 -9.87 13.13 9.42
CA ARG A 51 -10.95 14.12 9.60
C ARG A 51 -10.45 15.54 9.94
N PHE A 52 -9.35 15.66 10.68
CA PHE A 52 -8.80 16.94 11.14
C PHE A 52 -7.42 17.23 10.57
N ARG A 53 -7.06 16.58 9.45
CA ARG A 53 -5.77 16.75 8.79
C ARG A 53 -5.95 17.37 7.43
N ASP A 54 -5.06 18.27 7.07
CA ASP A 54 -4.96 18.78 5.71
C ASP A 54 -4.63 17.61 4.76
N ASP A 55 -5.29 17.56 3.59
CA ASP A 55 -5.03 16.50 2.61
C ASP A 55 -3.73 16.76 1.85
N ILE A 56 -2.62 16.57 2.53
CA ILE A 56 -1.25 16.60 1.98
C ILE A 56 -0.87 15.26 1.33
N PHE A 57 -1.77 14.28 1.31
CA PHE A 57 -1.50 12.92 0.85
C PHE A 57 -2.03 12.69 -0.58
N SER A 58 -1.76 13.63 -1.49
CA SER A 58 -2.24 13.60 -2.88
C SER A 58 -1.85 12.32 -3.62
N ASP A 59 -0.68 11.78 -3.30
CA ASP A 59 -0.14 10.58 -3.94
C ASP A 59 -0.65 9.28 -3.32
N TYR A 60 -1.50 9.34 -2.29
CA TYR A 60 -2.11 8.14 -1.72
C TYR A 60 -3.37 7.75 -2.49
N SER A 61 -3.17 6.93 -3.52
CA SER A 61 -4.23 6.28 -4.31
C SER A 61 -3.84 4.85 -4.68
N GLU A 62 -4.83 4.02 -5.02
CA GLU A 62 -4.54 2.65 -5.49
C GLU A 62 -3.70 2.70 -6.78
N ALA A 63 -3.99 3.63 -7.69
CA ALA A 63 -3.25 3.79 -8.93
C ALA A 63 -1.77 4.14 -8.70
N ALA A 64 -1.49 5.05 -7.76
CA ALA A 64 -0.12 5.38 -7.37
C ALA A 64 0.57 4.19 -6.69
N PHE A 65 -0.13 3.50 -5.78
CA PHE A 65 0.39 2.29 -5.14
C PHE A 65 0.78 1.22 -6.16
N VAL A 66 -0.12 0.89 -7.10
CA VAL A 66 0.13 -0.09 -8.17
C VAL A 66 1.33 0.34 -9.01
N LYS A 67 1.40 1.61 -9.43
CA LYS A 67 2.54 2.16 -10.17
C LYS A 67 3.86 1.95 -9.42
N PHE A 68 3.92 2.33 -8.13
CA PHE A 68 5.15 2.19 -7.35
C PHE A 68 5.54 0.74 -7.08
N LEU A 69 4.55 -0.14 -6.86
CA LEU A 69 4.80 -1.57 -6.68
C LEU A 69 5.34 -2.19 -7.97
N SER A 70 4.75 -1.84 -9.11
CA SER A 70 5.17 -2.29 -10.44
C SER A 70 6.56 -1.83 -10.85
N ASN A 71 7.07 -0.72 -10.32
CA ASN A 71 8.43 -0.27 -10.60
C ASN A 71 9.54 -1.21 -10.09
N HIS A 72 9.22 -2.10 -9.15
CA HIS A 72 10.19 -2.97 -8.49
C HIS A 72 9.75 -4.44 -8.44
N SER A 73 8.54 -4.76 -8.90
CA SER A 73 7.97 -6.09 -8.78
C SER A 73 6.87 -6.34 -9.80
N LYS A 74 6.60 -7.61 -10.07
CA LYS A 74 5.43 -8.05 -10.79
C LYS A 74 4.28 -8.28 -9.81
N ILE A 75 3.12 -7.68 -10.08
CA ILE A 75 1.87 -7.98 -9.37
C ILE A 75 1.32 -9.29 -9.95
N ILE A 76 1.16 -10.30 -9.10
CA ILE A 76 0.73 -11.65 -9.49
C ILE A 76 -0.80 -11.75 -9.43
N GLU A 77 -1.39 -11.20 -8.39
CA GLU A 77 -2.83 -11.24 -8.15
C GLU A 77 -3.24 -10.00 -7.36
N SER A 78 -4.50 -9.57 -7.53
CA SER A 78 -5.13 -8.65 -6.59
C SER A 78 -6.55 -9.09 -6.26
N LYS A 79 -6.99 -8.88 -5.02
CA LYS A 79 -8.31 -9.29 -4.54
C LYS A 79 -8.92 -8.26 -3.60
N VAL A 80 -10.11 -7.79 -3.92
CA VAL A 80 -10.92 -6.98 -2.99
C VAL A 80 -11.41 -7.89 -1.87
N VAL A 81 -11.21 -7.48 -0.62
CA VAL A 81 -11.51 -8.28 0.58
C VAL A 81 -12.54 -7.64 1.50
N THR A 82 -12.92 -6.39 1.25
CA THR A 82 -13.99 -5.70 2.00
C THR A 82 -14.87 -4.85 1.09
N GLU A 83 -16.09 -4.57 1.54
CA GLU A 83 -17.01 -3.62 0.89
C GLU A 83 -16.44 -2.19 0.84
N SER A 84 -15.56 -1.83 1.78
CA SER A 84 -14.87 -0.53 1.79
C SER A 84 -13.82 -0.39 0.67
N GLY A 85 -13.57 -1.46 -0.08
CA GLY A 85 -12.62 -1.48 -1.20
C GLY A 85 -11.19 -1.83 -0.80
N ARG A 86 -10.96 -2.39 0.38
CA ARG A 86 -9.63 -2.89 0.76
C ARG A 86 -9.22 -4.01 -0.17
N LYS A 87 -7.97 -3.99 -0.59
CA LYS A 87 -7.48 -4.90 -1.63
C LYS A 87 -6.13 -5.49 -1.22
N LEU A 88 -6.02 -6.81 -1.31
CA LEU A 88 -4.75 -7.52 -1.19
C LEU A 88 -4.08 -7.56 -2.55
N PHE A 89 -2.77 -7.37 -2.56
CA PHE A 89 -1.91 -7.48 -3.73
C PHE A 89 -0.77 -8.46 -3.43
N TRP A 90 -0.68 -9.51 -4.24
CA TRP A 90 0.44 -10.44 -4.24
C TRP A 90 1.49 -9.93 -5.22
N PHE A 91 2.74 -9.89 -4.79
CA PHE A 91 3.84 -9.45 -5.63
C PHE A 91 5.00 -10.45 -5.62
N HIS A 92 5.76 -10.44 -6.71
CA HIS A 92 7.06 -11.08 -6.82
C HIS A 92 8.05 -10.05 -7.35
N ARG A 93 9.13 -9.80 -6.60
CA ARG A 93 10.19 -8.85 -6.98
C ARG A 93 10.86 -9.33 -8.26
N GLU A 94 10.98 -8.44 -9.24
CA GLU A 94 11.77 -8.74 -10.43
C GLU A 94 13.24 -8.61 -10.06
N VAL A 95 13.99 -9.70 -10.25
CA VAL A 95 15.45 -9.69 -10.09
C VAL A 95 16.01 -9.31 -11.45
N ASN A 96 16.56 -8.10 -11.56
CA ASN A 96 17.50 -7.78 -12.63
C ASN A 96 18.88 -8.35 -12.28
#